data_AF-A0AB35BLJ4-F1
#
_entry.id   AF-A0AB35BLJ4-F1
#
_cell.length_a   1.000
_cell.length_b   1.000
_cell.length_c   1.000
_cell.angle_alpha   90.00
_cell.angle_beta   90.00
_cell.angle_gamma   90.00
#
_symmetry.space_group_name_H-M   'P 1'
#
loop_
_entity.id
_entity.type
_entity.pdbx_description
1 polymer ?
#
loop_
_entity_poly.entity_id
_entity_poly.type
_entity_poly.pdbx_seq_one_letter_code
_entity_poly.pdbx_strand_id
1 'polypeptide(L)'
;MNTKVMLLRVIPVLGWIYLVAGLIRPSGNRVARALWWIDVVLSVGAHAAQIPAALKEGRARGHSDVKIAAMTMLLGATWWRTQ
;
A
#
# COMPACT_ATOMS: atom_id res chain seq x y z
N MET A 1 -16.15 8.21 7.79
CA MET A 1 -14.80 8.49 7.23
C MET A 1 -14.94 9.60 6.20
N ASN A 2 -14.06 10.60 6.22
CA ASN A 2 -14.13 11.76 5.31
C ASN A 2 -13.91 11.33 3.84
N THR A 3 -14.66 11.88 2.88
CA THR A 3 -14.52 11.63 1.44
C THR A 3 -13.08 11.81 0.96
N LYS A 4 -12.34 12.78 1.49
CA LYS A 4 -10.93 13.00 1.19
C LYS A 4 -10.05 11.80 1.59
N VAL A 5 -10.32 11.20 2.75
CA VAL A 5 -9.60 10.00 3.22
C VAL A 5 -9.92 8.81 2.33
N MET A 6 -11.17 8.71 1.84
CA MET A 6 -11.53 7.66 0.91
C MET A 6 -10.79 7.76 -0.41
N LEU A 7 -10.73 8.95 -1.00
CA LEU A 7 -9.97 9.18 -2.24
C LEU A 7 -8.49 8.85 -2.08
N LEU A 8 -7.87 9.20 -0.95
CA LEU A 8 -6.47 8.84 -0.68
C LEU A 8 -6.25 7.33 -0.58
N ARG A 9 -7.20 6.60 -0.01
CA ARG A 9 -7.12 5.14 0.12
C ARG A 9 -7.35 4.38 -1.19
N VAL A 10 -7.92 5.00 -2.22
CA VAL A 10 -8.10 4.39 -3.55
C VAL A 10 -6.75 4.19 -4.27
N ILE A 11 -5.81 5.13 -4.11
CA ILE A 11 -4.50 5.10 -4.78
C ILE A 11 -3.73 3.79 -4.50
N PRO A 12 -3.48 3.38 -3.23
CA PRO A 12 -2.74 2.14 -2.97
C PRO A 12 -3.51 0.89 -3.43
N VAL A 13 -4.85 0.91 -3.40
CA VAL A 13 -5.66 -0.19 -3.95
C VAL A 13 -5.48 -0.32 -5.46
N LEU A 14 -5.46 0.80 -6.19
CA LEU A 14 -5.17 0.81 -7.63
C LEU A 14 -3.75 0.34 -7.94
N GLY A 15 -2.76 0.65 -7.10
CA GLY A 15 -1.40 0.10 -7.19
C GLY A 15 -1.41 -1.42 -7.14
N TRP A 16 -2.03 -2.03 -6.12
CA TRP A 16 -2.16 -3.49 -6.04
C TRP A 16 -2.86 -4.10 -7.26
N ILE A 17 -3.93 -3.47 -7.75
CA ILE A 17 -4.63 -3.92 -8.97
C ILE A 17 -3.70 -3.84 -10.19
N TYR A 18 -2.94 -2.76 -10.34
CA TYR A 18 -1.97 -2.59 -11.42
C TYR A 18 -0.86 -3.64 -11.36
N LEU A 19 -0.38 -3.98 -10.16
CA LEU A 19 0.60 -5.04 -9.98
C LEU A 19 0.09 -6.41 -10.41
N VAL A 20 -1.12 -6.79 -9.97
CA VAL A 20 -1.77 -8.05 -10.36
C VAL A 20 -1.99 -8.08 -11.88
N ALA A 21 -2.48 -6.98 -12.46
CA ALA A 21 -2.69 -6.90 -13.91
C ALA A 21 -1.37 -7.06 -14.69
N GLY A 22 -0.27 -6.43 -14.25
CA GLY A 22 1.03 -6.58 -14.88
C GLY A 22 1.67 -7.95 -14.69
N LEU A 23 1.31 -8.68 -13.62
CA LEU A 23 1.71 -10.08 -13.42
C LEU A 23 1.00 -11.03 -14.40
N ILE A 24 -0.31 -10.83 -14.60
CA ILE A 24 -1.13 -11.64 -15.52
C ILE A 24 -0.80 -11.31 -16.98
N ARG A 25 -0.57 -10.03 -17.29
CA ARG A 25 -0.28 -9.54 -18.65
C ARG A 25 0.96 -8.63 -18.67
N PRO A 26 2.17 -9.22 -18.63
CA PRO A 26 3.41 -8.44 -18.68
C PRO A 26 3.53 -7.64 -19.97
N SER A 27 4.04 -6.41 -19.87
CA SER A 27 4.23 -5.54 -21.03
C SER A 27 5.58 -5.77 -21.74
N GLY A 28 5.55 -5.82 -23.07
CA GLY A 28 6.74 -5.81 -23.91
C GLY A 28 7.46 -4.45 -23.96
N ASN A 29 6.81 -3.36 -23.52
CA ASN A 29 7.39 -2.02 -23.48
C ASN A 29 8.33 -1.83 -22.27
N ARG A 30 9.56 -1.37 -22.51
CA ARG A 30 10.58 -1.16 -21.46
C ARG A 30 10.14 -0.17 -20.39
N VAL A 31 9.49 0.92 -20.76
CA VAL A 31 9.01 1.97 -19.83
C VAL A 31 7.90 1.40 -18.97
N ALA A 32 6.92 0.70 -19.55
CA ALA A 32 5.85 0.06 -18.79
C ALA A 32 6.38 -0.96 -17.78
N ARG A 33 7.40 -1.75 -18.14
CA ARG A 33 8.06 -2.66 -17.20
C ARG A 33 8.79 -1.93 -16.08
N ALA A 34 9.47 -0.83 -16.38
CA ALA A 34 10.15 -0.03 -15.37
C ALA A 34 9.13 0.55 -14.36
N LEU A 35 8.03 1.12 -14.86
CA LEU A 35 6.94 1.61 -14.00
C LEU A 35 6.33 0.51 -13.14
N TRP A 36 6.13 -0.68 -13.71
CA TRP A 36 5.63 -1.83 -12.95
C TRP A 36 6.59 -2.23 -11.83
N TRP A 37 7.89 -2.35 -12.10
CA TRP A 37 8.87 -2.67 -11.06
C TRP A 37 9.00 -1.57 -9.99
N ILE A 38 8.93 -0.30 -10.38
CA ILE A 38 8.87 0.81 -9.43
C ILE A 38 7.67 0.64 -8.50
N ASP A 39 6.50 0.35 -9.05
CA ASP A 39 5.28 0.17 -8.24
C ASP A 39 5.35 -1.09 -7.37
N VAL A 40 6.03 -2.16 -7.80
CA VAL A 40 6.31 -3.34 -6.95
C VAL A 40 7.13 -2.92 -5.74
N VAL A 41 8.21 -2.18 -5.95
CA VAL A 41 9.08 -1.72 -4.85
C VAL A 41 8.33 -0.78 -3.91
N LEU A 42 7.51 0.12 -4.43
CA LEU A 42 6.70 1.03 -3.62
C LEU A 42 5.61 0.29 -2.84
N SER A 43 4.83 -0.56 -3.50
CA SER A 43 3.71 -1.27 -2.86
C SER A 43 4.17 -2.35 -1.90
N VAL A 44 5.19 -3.13 -2.23
CA VAL A 44 5.69 -4.20 -1.35
C VAL A 44 6.73 -3.64 -0.38
N GLY A 45 7.81 -3.09 -0.93
CA GLY A 45 8.96 -2.63 -0.14
C GLY A 45 8.62 -1.45 0.75
N ALA A 46 8.06 -0.37 0.19
CA ALA A 46 7.78 0.82 0.98
C ALA A 46 6.65 0.60 2.00
N HIS A 47 5.59 -0.17 1.67
CA HIS A 47 4.58 -0.51 2.68
C HIS A 47 5.16 -1.40 3.80
N ALA A 48 5.98 -2.39 3.47
CA ALA A 48 6.64 -3.22 4.49
C ALA A 48 7.55 -2.37 5.41
N ALA A 49 8.31 -1.44 4.83
CA ALA A 49 9.17 -0.51 5.57
C ALA A 49 8.38 0.43 6.50
N GLN A 50 7.08 0.64 6.24
CA GLN A 50 6.21 1.45 7.11
C GLN A 50 5.69 0.68 8.32
N ILE A 51 5.74 -0.67 8.34
CA ILE A 51 5.16 -1.49 9.41
C ILE A 51 5.70 -1.10 10.80
N PRO A 52 7.01 -0.86 11.02
CA PRO A 52 7.49 -0.46 12.35
C PRO A 52 6.84 0.84 12.87
N ALA A 53 6.71 1.85 12.01
CA ALA A 53 6.04 3.11 12.37
C ALA A 53 4.54 2.90 12.60
N ALA A 54 3.89 2.11 11.74
CA ALA A 54 2.48 1.78 11.86
C ALA A 54 2.18 0.99 13.14
N LEU A 55 3.08 0.09 13.57
CA LEU A 55 2.97 -0.66 14.83
C LEU A 55 3.01 0.28 16.03
N LYS A 56 3.95 1.24 16.05
CA LYS A 56 4.03 2.24 17.11
C LYS A 56 2.71 3.00 17.27
N GLU A 57 2.14 3.47 16.16
CA GLU A 57 0.90 4.25 16.21
C GLU A 57 -0.37 3.42 16.42
N GLY A 58 -0.48 2.28 15.73
CA GLY A 58 -1.67 1.43 15.75
C GLY A 58 -1.89 0.74 17.09
N ARG A 59 -0.80 0.34 17.78
CA ARG A 59 -0.89 -0.22 19.14
C ARG A 59 -1.41 0.80 20.14
N ALA A 60 -0.98 2.05 20.04
CA ALA A 60 -1.49 3.14 20.89
C ALA A 60 -2.99 3.38 20.70
N ARG A 61 -3.55 3.00 19.55
CA ARG A 61 -4.99 3.03 19.23
C ARG A 61 -5.71 1.69 19.48
N GLY A 62 -5.05 0.72 20.12
CA GLY A 62 -5.66 -0.57 20.49
C GLY A 62 -5.85 -1.57 19.34
N HIS A 63 -5.16 -1.40 18.21
CA HIS A 63 -5.19 -2.38 17.13
C HIS A 63 -4.21 -3.54 17.35
N SER A 64 -4.56 -4.73 16.87
CA SER A 64 -3.65 -5.87 16.86
C SER A 64 -2.56 -5.71 15.81
N ASP A 65 -1.38 -6.28 16.07
CA ASP A 65 -0.23 -6.26 15.15
C ASP A 65 -0.57 -6.79 13.76
N VAL A 66 -1.35 -7.88 13.70
CA VAL A 66 -1.81 -8.47 12.44
C VAL A 66 -2.66 -7.47 11.65
N LYS A 67 -3.60 -6.79 12.29
CA LYS A 67 -4.44 -5.78 11.64
C LYS A 67 -3.61 -4.60 11.15
N ILE A 68 -2.66 -4.15 11.97
CA ILE A 68 -1.74 -3.06 11.62
C ILE A 68 -0.93 -3.41 10.38
N ALA A 69 -0.28 -4.57 10.38
CA ALA A 69 0.55 -5.02 9.26
C ALA A 69 -0.28 -5.22 7.99
N ALA A 70 -1.41 -5.93 8.08
CA ALA A 70 -2.29 -6.18 6.93
C ALA A 70 -2.80 -4.88 6.31
N MET A 71 -3.18 -3.91 7.14
CA MET A 71 -3.71 -2.65 6.63
C MET A 71 -2.63 -1.69 6.14
N THR A 72 -1.44 -1.74 6.74
CA THR A 72 -0.28 -1.01 6.22
C THR A 72 0.15 -1.60 4.89
N MET A 73 0.11 -2.92 4.71
CA MET A 73 0.35 -3.52 3.39
C MET A 73 -0.74 -3.15 2.38
N LEU A 74 -2.01 -3.12 2.75
CA LEU A 74 -3.07 -2.80 1.80
C LEU A 74 -3.09 -1.31 1.40
N LEU A 75 -2.88 -0.41 2.36
CA LEU A 75 -3.18 1.02 2.22
C LEU A 75 -1.98 1.93 2.53
N GLY A 76 -0.84 1.38 2.94
CA GLY A 76 0.35 2.13 3.31
C GLY A 76 0.10 3.12 4.43
N ALA A 77 0.78 4.27 4.33
CA ALA A 77 0.66 5.38 5.28
C ALA A 77 -0.76 5.95 5.37
N THR A 78 -1.58 5.80 4.33
CA THR A 78 -2.96 6.31 4.35
C THR A 78 -3.83 5.57 5.35
N TRP A 79 -3.46 4.37 5.79
CA TRP A 79 -4.18 3.70 6.86
C TRP A 79 -3.89 4.31 8.22
N TRP A 80 -2.64 4.27 8.70
CA TRP A 80 -2.31 4.65 10.08
C TRP A 80 -2.32 6.16 10.32
N ARG A 81 -2.03 6.99 9.29
CA ARG A 81 -2.09 8.47 9.42
C ARG A 81 -3.51 9.04 9.41
N THR A 82 -4.52 8.22 9.08
CA THR A 82 -5.91 8.68 8.98
C THR A 82 -6.88 7.85 9.83
N GLN A 83 -6.36 7.11 10.81
CA GLN A 83 -7.17 6.53 11.89
C GLN A 83 -7.56 7.60 12.90
#